data_AF-A0A5K1DYJ0-F1
#
_entry.id   AF-A0A5K1DYJ0-F1
#
_cell.length_a   1.000
_cell.length_b   1.000
_cell.length_c   1.000
_cell.angle_alpha   90.00
_cell.angle_beta   90.00
_cell.angle_gamma   90.00
#
_symmetry.space_group_name_H-M   'P 1'
#
loop_
_entity.id
_entity.type
_entity.pdbx_description
1 polymer ?
#
loop_
_entity_poly.entity_id
_entity_poly.type
_entity_poly.pdbx_seq_one_letter_code
_entity_poly.pdbx_strand_id
1 'polypeptide(L)' 'EWWNSDIMDVFVEGVTSGTDFNVSDAYTINGQPGDLYECSQS' A
#
# COMPACT_ATOMS: atom_id res chain seq x y z
N GLU A 1 -4.94 4.16 2.23
CA GLU A 1 -4.06 3.28 1.44
C GLU A 1 -3.32 2.33 2.37
N TRP A 2 -2.88 1.18 1.85
CA TRP A 2 -2.17 0.11 2.53
C TRP A 2 -1.15 -0.52 1.59
N TRP A 3 0.06 -0.79 2.09
CA TRP A 3 1.10 -1.55 1.39
C TRP A 3 1.42 -2.79 2.22
N ASN A 4 1.58 -3.92 1.55
CA ASN A 4 2.04 -5.16 2.15
C ASN A 4 3.54 -5.13 2.45
N SER A 5 4.29 -4.29 1.72
CA SER A 5 5.69 -3.98 1.99
C SER A 5 5.85 -2.93 3.09
N ASP A 6 7.04 -2.86 3.70
CA ASP A 6 7.38 -1.75 4.58
C ASP A 6 7.33 -0.43 3.81
N ILE A 7 6.70 0.59 4.40
CA ILE A 7 6.52 1.90 3.76
C ILE A 7 7.87 2.61 3.54
N MET A 8 8.86 2.36 4.39
CA MET A 8 10.20 2.93 4.24
C MET A 8 10.92 2.36 3.04
N ASP A 9 10.69 1.09 2.70
CA ASP A 9 11.28 0.48 1.52
C ASP A 9 10.67 1.09 0.25
N VAL A 10 9.34 1.26 0.21
CA VAL A 10 8.65 1.94 -0.90
C VAL A 10 9.18 3.37 -1.09
N PHE A 11 9.40 4.09 0.02
CA PHE A 11 9.95 5.44 0.00
C PHE A 11 11.39 5.47 -0.53
N VAL A 12 12.26 4.61 0.01
CA VAL A 12 13.68 4.55 -0.39
C VAL A 12 13.78 4.17 -1.87
N GLU A 13 12.97 3.23 -2.35
CA GLU A 13 12.95 2.84 -3.75
C GLU A 13 12.62 4.03 -4.65
N GLY A 14 11.49 4.73 -4.42
CA GLY A 14 11.08 5.86 -5.24
C GLY A 14 12.10 7.01 -5.23
N VAL A 15 12.68 7.31 -4.06
CA VAL A 15 13.69 8.38 -3.96
C VAL A 15 14.99 8.00 -4.66
N THR A 16 15.42 6.74 -4.59
CA THR A 16 16.67 6.28 -5.20
C THR A 16 16.56 6.04 -6.70
N SER A 17 15.41 5.56 -7.18
CA SER A 17 15.13 5.37 -8.60
C SER A 17 14.82 6.68 -9.33
N GLY A 18 14.30 7.68 -8.59
CA GLY A 18 13.79 8.93 -9.16
C GLY A 18 12.46 8.75 -9.93
N THR A 19 11.77 7.64 -9.74
CA THR A 19 10.45 7.35 -10.30
C THR A 19 9.34 7.62 -9.28
N ASP A 20 8.09 7.55 -9.72
CA ASP A 20 6.96 7.53 -8.77
C ASP A 20 7.03 6.32 -7.83
N PHE A 21 6.35 6.44 -6.69
CA PHE A 21 6.22 5.38 -5.70
C PHE A 21 5.35 4.22 -6.20
N ASN A 22 5.59 3.03 -5.65
CA ASN A 22 4.77 1.85 -5.93
C ASN A 22 3.31 2.09 -5.52
N VAL A 23 2.39 1.69 -6.40
CA VAL A 23 0.95 1.74 -6.14
C VAL A 23 0.62 0.90 -4.90
N SER A 24 -0.31 1.39 -4.07
CA SER A 24 -0.76 0.69 -2.87
C SER A 24 -1.49 -0.62 -3.21
N ASP A 25 -1.37 -1.60 -2.33
CA ASP A 25 -2.08 -2.89 -2.44
C ASP A 25 -3.58 -2.74 -2.17
N ALA A 26 -3.96 -1.76 -1.34
CA ALA A 26 -5.37 -1.47 -1.07
C ALA A 26 -5.64 -0.01 -0.69
N TYR A 27 -6.81 0.48 -1.11
CA TYR A 27 -7.43 1.65 -0.49
C TYR A 27 -8.14 1.25 0.80
N THR A 28 -8.18 2.16 1.76
CA THR A 28 -8.73 1.87 3.09
C THR A 28 -9.74 2.93 3.51
N ILE A 29 -10.79 2.50 4.20
CA ILE A 29 -11.74 3.36 4.91
C ILE A 29 -11.55 3.06 6.40
N ASN A 30 -11.14 4.05 7.19
CA ASN A 30 -10.84 3.91 8.62
C ASN A 30 -9.85 2.76 8.95
N GLY A 31 -8.85 2.55 8.07
CA GLY A 31 -7.84 1.51 8.24
C GLY A 31 -8.26 0.10 7.79
N GLN A 32 -9.46 -0.08 7.24
CA GLN A 32 -9.94 -1.35 6.71
C GLN A 32 -9.99 -1.31 5.18
N PRO A 33 -9.40 -2.29 4.47
CA PRO A 33 -9.51 -2.41 3.01
C PRO A 33 -10.94 -2.66 2.50
N GLY A 34 -11.70 -3.50 3.23
CA GLY A 34 -13.06 -3.90 2.89
C GLY A 34 -13.14 -5.21 2.09
N ASP A 35 -14.37 -5.67 1.88
CA ASP A 35 -14.69 -7.06 1.47
C ASP A 35 -14.15 -7.50 0.10
N LEU A 36 -13.75 -6.56 -0.76
CA LEU A 36 -13.19 -6.86 -2.08
C LEU A 36 -11.69 -7.19 -2.04
N TYR A 37 -11.03 -6.98 -0.91
CA TYR A 37 -9.63 -7.34 -0.70
C TYR A 37 -9.53 -8.66 0.07
N GLU A 38 -8.51 -9.45 -0.26
CA GLU A 38 -8.28 -10.74 0.40
C GLU A 38 -8.16 -10.59 1.92
N CYS A 39 -8.69 -11.57 2.65
CA CYS A 39 -8.68 -11.64 4.11
C CYS A 39 -9.29 -10.44 4.85
N SER A 40 -10.00 -9.55 4.14
CA SER A 40 -10.60 -8.32 4.69
C SER A 40 -12.13 -8.33 4.64
N GLN A 41 -12.73 -9.50 4.36
CA GLN A 41 -14.18 -9.73 4.44
C GLN A 41 -14.63 -9.75 5.90
N SER A 42 -15.78 -9.12 6.16
CA SER A 42 -16.38 -8.97 7.49
C SER A 42 -17.02 -10.25 8.04
#